data_AF-A0A7C7AF75-F1
#
_entry.id   AF-A0A7C7AF75-F1
#
_cell.length_a   1.000
_cell.length_b   1.000
_cell.length_c   1.000
_cell.angle_alpha   90.00
_cell.angle_beta   90.00
_cell.angle_gamma   90.00
#
_symmetry.space_group_name_H-M   'P 1'
#
loop_
_entity.id
_entity.type
_entity.pdbx_description
1 polymer ?
#
loop_
_entity_poly.entity_id
_entity_poly.type
_entity_poly.pdbx_seq_one_letter_code
_entity_poly.pdbx_strand_id
1 'polypeptide(L)'
;QIKNKIRSAVTDNEAKIYFDEKNKPGISNLLTIYASLTDSSIEDIVKKYENETSYQKFKEDLAEIVGSTIEKIQTRYYELIKSNELDEILNQGREKAQFIAKRKMTKVLNRMGLLRQK
;
A
#
# COMPACT_ATOMS: atom_id res chain seq x y z
N GLN A 1 -13.42 -4.33 -11.16
CA GLN A 1 -13.02 -2.93 -11.47
C GLN A 1 -11.51 -2.75 -11.53
N ILE A 2 -10.74 -3.19 -10.52
CA ILE A 2 -9.26 -3.08 -10.49
C ILE A 2 -8.60 -3.75 -11.70
N LYS A 3 -8.97 -5.00 -12.00
CA LYS A 3 -8.41 -5.75 -13.15
C LYS A 3 -8.56 -5.00 -14.48
N ASN A 4 -9.73 -4.38 -14.71
CA ASN A 4 -9.98 -3.62 -15.93
C ASN A 4 -9.10 -2.37 -16.02
N LYS A 5 -8.87 -1.66 -14.90
CA LYS A 5 -8.01 -0.46 -14.87
C LYS A 5 -6.55 -0.78 -15.19
N ILE A 6 -6.05 -1.93 -14.72
CA ILE A 6 -4.69 -2.39 -15.03
C ILE A 6 -4.59 -2.81 -16.50
N ARG A 7 -5.58 -3.55 -17.02
CA ARG A 7 -5.62 -3.97 -18.43
C ARG A 7 -5.67 -2.77 -19.38
N SER A 8 -6.41 -1.72 -19.04
CA SER A 8 -6.51 -0.49 -19.84
C SER A 8 -5.38 0.52 -19.57
N ALA A 9 -4.37 0.19 -18.76
CA ALA A 9 -3.28 1.10 -18.47
C ALA A 9 -2.54 1.48 -19.77
N VAL A 10 -2.24 2.77 -19.94
CA VAL A 10 -1.53 3.28 -21.13
C VAL A 10 -0.10 2.74 -21.14
N THR A 11 0.28 2.16 -22.28
CA THR A 11 1.63 1.65 -22.55
C THR A 11 2.11 2.15 -23.90
N ASP A 12 3.42 2.07 -24.15
CA ASP A 12 3.99 2.36 -25.46
C ASP A 12 3.64 1.29 -26.51
N ASN A 13 4.13 1.46 -27.74
CA ASN A 13 3.88 0.56 -28.87
C ASN A 13 5.07 -0.37 -29.19
N GLU A 14 6.14 -0.36 -28.39
CA GLU A 14 7.36 -1.16 -28.66
C GLU A 14 7.19 -2.65 -28.31
N ALA A 15 6.20 -2.97 -27.47
CA ALA A 15 5.90 -4.33 -26.99
C ALA A 15 7.08 -5.05 -26.32
N LYS A 16 8.02 -4.30 -25.72
CA LYS A 16 9.14 -4.81 -24.93
C LYS A 16 9.04 -4.38 -23.48
N ILE A 17 9.22 -5.31 -22.56
CA ILE A 17 9.12 -5.07 -21.12
C ILE A 17 10.53 -4.84 -20.57
N TYR A 18 10.88 -3.58 -20.30
CA TYR A 18 12.11 -3.21 -19.60
C TYR A 18 11.88 -1.93 -18.81
N PHE A 19 12.73 -1.71 -17.81
CA PHE A 19 12.64 -0.55 -16.94
C PHE A 19 13.40 0.64 -17.55
N ASP A 20 12.67 1.70 -17.86
CA ASP A 20 13.19 3.00 -18.30
C ASP A 20 12.15 4.08 -17.98
N GLU A 21 12.40 4.89 -16.96
CA GLU A 21 11.45 5.93 -16.53
C GLU A 21 11.28 7.06 -17.56
N LYS A 22 12.30 7.33 -18.37
CA LYS A 22 12.28 8.43 -19.34
C LYS A 22 11.57 8.03 -20.62
N ASN A 23 11.93 6.87 -21.17
CA ASN A 23 11.42 6.43 -22.46
C ASN A 23 10.15 5.57 -22.33
N LYS A 24 9.94 4.90 -21.19
CA LYS A 24 8.80 4.00 -20.96
C LYS A 24 8.15 4.19 -19.59
N PRO A 25 7.71 5.41 -19.23
CA PRO A 25 7.14 5.70 -17.92
C PRO A 25 5.95 4.80 -17.54
N GLY A 26 5.12 4.42 -18.53
CA GLY A 26 3.99 3.53 -18.30
C GLY A 26 4.41 2.11 -17.87
N ILE A 27 5.34 1.49 -18.60
CA ILE A 27 5.84 0.15 -18.27
C ILE A 27 6.66 0.17 -16.99
N SER A 28 7.52 1.17 -16.80
CA SER A 28 8.31 1.33 -15.58
C SER A 28 7.43 1.46 -14.34
N ASN A 29 6.35 2.24 -14.42
CA ASN A 29 5.38 2.32 -13.33
C ASN A 29 4.71 0.96 -13.03
N LEU A 30 4.29 0.21 -14.05
CA LEU A 30 3.69 -1.11 -13.84
C LEU A 30 4.69 -2.13 -13.28
N LEU A 31 5.96 -2.07 -13.69
CA LEU A 31 7.04 -2.90 -13.13
C LEU A 31 7.29 -2.56 -11.65
N THR A 32 7.32 -1.27 -11.30
CA THR A 32 7.45 -0.83 -9.91
C THR A 32 6.29 -1.32 -9.06
N ILE A 33 5.05 -1.22 -9.56
CA ILE A 33 3.87 -1.75 -8.85
C ILE A 33 4.00 -3.25 -8.66
N TYR A 34 4.38 -3.99 -9.71
CA TYR A 34 4.60 -5.45 -9.62
C TYR A 34 5.63 -5.78 -8.54
N ALA A 35 6.81 -5.15 -8.58
CA ALA A 35 7.88 -5.38 -7.62
C ALA A 35 7.48 -4.96 -6.19
N SER A 36 6.62 -3.95 -6.02
CA SER A 36 6.15 -3.54 -4.68
C SER A 36 5.16 -4.51 -4.04
N LEU A 37 4.48 -5.32 -4.85
CA LEU A 37 3.44 -6.26 -4.40
C LEU A 37 3.92 -7.71 -4.39
N THR A 38 5.17 -7.95 -4.79
CA THR A 38 5.78 -9.29 -4.86
C THR A 38 7.18 -9.23 -4.28
N ASP A 39 7.73 -10.35 -3.83
CA ASP A 39 9.13 -10.41 -3.37
C ASP A 39 10.13 -10.54 -4.53
N SER A 40 9.79 -10.02 -5.72
CA SER A 40 10.60 -10.13 -6.94
C SER A 40 11.26 -8.80 -7.29
N SER A 41 12.53 -8.87 -7.73
CA SER A 41 13.23 -7.71 -8.26
C SER A 41 12.68 -7.31 -9.64
N ILE A 42 12.87 -6.05 -10.04
CA ILE A 42 12.46 -5.58 -11.37
C ILE A 42 13.20 -6.37 -12.45
N GLU A 43 14.47 -6.69 -12.23
CA GLU A 43 15.30 -7.49 -13.13
C GLU A 43 14.72 -8.89 -13.35
N ASP A 44 14.27 -9.55 -12.28
CA ASP A 44 13.66 -10.88 -12.36
C ASP A 44 12.31 -10.84 -13.08
N ILE A 45 11.51 -9.80 -12.84
CA ILE A 45 10.25 -9.59 -13.54
C ILE A 45 10.49 -9.36 -15.04
N VAL A 46 11.47 -8.54 -15.40
CA VAL A 46 11.84 -8.31 -16.81
C VAL A 46 12.28 -9.61 -17.48
N LYS A 47 13.15 -10.40 -16.82
CA LYS A 47 13.56 -11.72 -17.33
C LYS A 47 12.39 -12.67 -17.50
N LYS A 48 11.45 -12.69 -16.55
CA LYS A 48 10.24 -13.53 -16.62
C LYS A 48 9.43 -13.28 -17.90
N TYR A 49 9.44 -12.06 -18.41
CA TYR A 49 8.67 -11.67 -19.59
C TYR A 49 9.52 -11.37 -20.84
N GLU A 50 10.80 -11.77 -20.85
CA GLU A 50 11.74 -11.46 -21.95
C GLU A 50 11.28 -12.02 -23.32
N ASN A 51 10.55 -13.14 -23.30
CA ASN A 51 10.08 -13.86 -24.48
C ASN A 51 8.66 -13.48 -24.89
N GLU A 52 7.99 -12.58 -24.16
CA GLU A 52 6.64 -12.15 -24.49
C GLU A 52 6.66 -11.08 -25.59
N THR A 53 5.79 -11.25 -26.58
CA THR A 53 5.67 -10.34 -27.72
C THR A 53 4.60 -9.26 -27.53
N SER A 54 3.95 -9.23 -26.36
CA SER A 54 2.91 -8.25 -26.03
C SER A 54 2.86 -7.95 -24.53
N TYR A 55 2.25 -6.82 -24.17
CA TYR A 55 2.02 -6.45 -22.77
C TYR A 55 0.81 -7.15 -22.14
N GLN A 56 0.05 -7.94 -22.91
CA GLN A 56 -1.23 -8.47 -22.45
C GLN A 56 -1.04 -9.38 -21.24
N LYS A 57 -0.18 -10.39 -21.35
CA LYS A 57 0.09 -11.35 -20.27
C LYS A 57 0.66 -10.66 -19.03
N PHE A 58 1.60 -9.73 -19.21
CA PHE A 58 2.16 -8.94 -18.11
C PHE A 58 1.07 -8.14 -17.36
N LYS A 59 0.18 -7.46 -18.09
CA LYS A 59 -0.95 -6.72 -17.48
C LYS A 59 -1.98 -7.64 -16.84
N GLU A 60 -2.22 -8.83 -17.40
CA GLU A 60 -3.14 -9.82 -16.83
C GLU A 60 -2.60 -10.39 -15.52
N ASP A 61 -1.33 -10.77 -15.47
CA ASP A 61 -0.67 -11.26 -14.26
C ASP A 61 -0.66 -10.16 -13.17
N LEU A 62 -0.27 -8.93 -13.55
CA LEU A 62 -0.29 -7.79 -12.62
C LEU A 62 -1.70 -7.50 -12.10
N ALA A 63 -2.72 -7.59 -12.96
CA ALA A 63 -4.11 -7.39 -12.55
C ALA A 63 -4.56 -8.42 -11.50
N GLU A 64 -4.08 -9.66 -11.59
CA GLU A 64 -4.35 -10.71 -10.59
C GLU A 64 -3.64 -10.44 -9.27
N ILE A 65 -2.35 -10.06 -9.32
CA ILE A 65 -1.54 -9.74 -8.15
C ILE A 65 -2.16 -8.58 -7.37
N VAL A 66 -2.47 -7.47 -8.06
CA VAL A 66 -3.09 -6.29 -7.44
C VAL A 66 -4.48 -6.63 -6.90
N GLY A 67 -5.27 -7.39 -7.67
CA GLY A 67 -6.61 -7.82 -7.28
C GLY A 67 -6.61 -8.63 -6.00
N SER A 68 -5.82 -9.70 -5.95
CA SER A 68 -5.72 -10.60 -4.79
C SER A 68 -5.15 -9.89 -3.56
N THR A 69 -4.20 -8.96 -3.74
CA THR A 69 -3.65 -8.18 -2.63
C THR A 69 -4.69 -7.25 -2.02
N ILE A 70 -5.42 -6.51 -2.85
CA ILE A 70 -6.46 -5.60 -2.37
C ILE A 70 -7.62 -6.38 -1.75
N GLU A 71 -7.98 -7.54 -2.29
CA GLU A 71 -9.03 -8.40 -1.74
C GLU A 71 -8.72 -8.79 -0.29
N LYS A 72 -7.49 -9.22 0.02
CA LYS A 72 -7.07 -9.54 1.40
C LYS A 72 -7.27 -8.35 2.36
N ILE A 73 -6.88 -7.15 1.92
CA ILE A 73 -7.05 -5.92 2.70
C ILE A 73 -8.53 -5.59 2.90
N GLN A 74 -9.33 -5.67 1.83
CA GLN A 74 -10.76 -5.39 1.88
C GLN A 74 -11.51 -6.37 2.79
N THR A 75 -11.20 -7.67 2.70
CA THR A 75 -11.78 -8.69 3.58
C THR A 75 -11.51 -8.34 5.04
N ARG A 76 -10.25 -8.10 5.42
CA ARG A 76 -9.91 -7.74 6.80
C ARG A 76 -10.54 -6.41 7.23
N TYR A 77 -10.62 -5.43 6.34
CA TYR A 77 -11.31 -4.17 6.61
C TYR A 77 -12.79 -4.40 6.93
N TYR A 78 -13.49 -5.19 6.12
CA TYR A 78 -14.92 -5.45 6.32
C TYR A 78 -15.21 -6.34 7.53
N GLU A 79 -14.29 -7.22 7.91
CA GLU A 79 -14.35 -7.94 9.19
C GLU A 79 -14.26 -6.96 10.37
N LEU A 80 -13.24 -6.09 10.38
CA LEU A 80 -13.00 -5.16 11.47
C LEU A 80 -14.11 -4.12 11.63
N ILE A 81 -14.57 -3.51 10.53
CA ILE A 81 -15.57 -2.43 10.59
C ILE A 81 -16.94 -2.92 11.10
N LYS A 82 -17.20 -4.24 11.03
CA LYS A 82 -18.43 -4.87 11.52
C LYS A 82 -18.24 -5.55 12.89
N SER A 83 -17.03 -5.57 13.41
CA SER A 83 -16.64 -6.27 14.63
C SER A 83 -16.41 -5.29 15.78
N ASN A 84 -16.70 -5.74 17.00
CA ASN A 84 -16.32 -5.03 18.23
C ASN A 84 -14.80 -5.01 18.46
N GLU A 85 -14.04 -5.88 17.76
CA GLU A 85 -12.57 -5.91 17.80
C GLU A 85 -11.95 -4.54 17.48
N LEU A 86 -12.57 -3.78 16.58
CA LEU A 86 -12.10 -2.44 16.23
C LEU A 86 -12.15 -1.49 17.45
N ASP A 87 -13.26 -1.49 18.20
CA ASP A 87 -13.40 -0.65 19.39
C ASP A 87 -12.43 -1.05 20.50
N GLU A 88 -12.15 -2.35 20.63
CA GLU A 88 -11.14 -2.84 21.58
C GLU A 88 -9.73 -2.32 21.24
N ILE A 89 -9.32 -2.42 19.96
CA ILE A 89 -8.04 -1.89 19.48
C ILE A 89 -7.95 -0.38 19.70
N LEU A 90 -9.02 0.36 19.38
CA LEU A 90 -9.08 1.81 19.58
C LEU A 90 -8.99 2.20 21.06
N ASN A 91 -9.65 1.44 21.95
CA ASN A 91 -9.58 1.66 23.40
C ASN A 91 -8.18 1.43 23.95
N GLN A 92 -7.52 0.35 23.56
CA GLN A 92 -6.13 0.09 23.96
C GLN A 92 -5.17 1.18 23.45
N GLY A 93 -5.35 1.61 22.19
CA GLY A 93 -4.60 2.72 21.61
C GLY A 93 -4.80 4.03 22.38
N ARG A 94 -6.05 4.34 22.74
CA ARG A 94 -6.42 5.51 23.55
C ARG A 94 -5.75 5.49 24.92
N GLU A 95 -5.79 4.38 25.64
CA GLU A 95 -5.17 4.26 26.96
C GLU A 95 -3.66 4.50 26.90
N LYS A 96 -2.98 3.88 25.93
CA LYS A 96 -1.54 4.04 25.71
C LYS A 96 -1.19 5.49 25.35
N ALA A 97 -1.94 6.10 24.45
CA ALA A 97 -1.74 7.50 24.05
C ALA A 97 -1.99 8.45 25.22
N GLN A 98 -3.06 8.24 25.98
CA GLN A 98 -3.43 9.06 27.13
C GLN A 98 -2.38 8.99 28.23
N PHE A 99 -1.81 7.82 28.51
CA PHE A 99 -0.73 7.66 29.48
C PHE A 99 0.48 8.54 29.14
N ILE A 100 0.91 8.52 27.87
CA ILE A 100 2.04 9.32 27.39
C ILE A 100 1.68 10.82 27.41
N ALA A 101 0.52 11.18 26.87
CA ALA A 101 0.07 12.55 26.76
C ALA A 101 -0.12 13.21 28.13
N LYS A 102 -0.71 12.49 29.09
CA LYS A 102 -0.94 12.99 30.45
C LYS A 102 0.36 13.43 31.12
N ARG A 103 1.44 12.66 30.98
CA ARG A 103 2.76 13.03 31.53
C ARG A 103 3.27 14.35 30.96
N LYS A 104 3.11 14.56 29.65
CA LYS A 104 3.51 15.81 28.99
C LYS A 104 2.60 16.97 29.43
N MET A 105 1.28 16.74 29.45
CA MET A 105 0.30 17.76 29.80
C MET A 105 0.48 18.24 31.24
N THR A 106 0.74 17.35 32.20
CA THR A 106 1.06 17.74 33.59
C THR A 106 2.25 18.69 33.64
N LYS A 107 3.33 18.43 32.88
CA LYS A 107 4.49 19.34 32.83
C LYS A 107 4.13 20.70 32.24
N VAL A 108 3.32 20.74 31.20
CA VAL A 108 2.85 21.98 30.55
C VAL A 108 1.99 22.78 31.52
N LEU A 109 0.96 22.15 32.11
CA LEU A 109 0.06 22.79 33.06
C LEU A 109 0.81 23.33 34.28
N ASN A 110 1.81 22.60 34.79
CA ASN A 110 2.63 23.07 35.90
C ASN A 110 3.43 24.33 35.53
N ARG A 111 4.05 24.34 34.34
CA ARG A 111 4.82 25.49 33.84
C ARG A 111 3.95 26.72 33.56
N MET A 112 2.68 26.52 33.23
CA MET A 112 1.70 27.60 33.04
C MET A 112 1.07 28.08 34.36
N GLY A 113 1.40 27.46 35.50
CA GLY A 113 0.77 27.79 36.79
C GLY A 113 -0.68 27.33 36.91
N LEU A 114 -1.13 26.42 36.04
CA LEU A 114 -2.50 25.90 36.01
C LEU A 114 -2.72 24.69 36.93
N LEU A 115 -1.68 24.21 37.61
CA LEU A 115 -1.80 23.18 38.65
C LEU A 115 -1.72 23.84 40.02
N ARG A 116 -2.61 23.41 40.94
CA ARG A 116 -2.50 23.79 42.35
C ARG A 116 -1.19 23.24 42.93
N GLN A 117 -0.41 24.12 43.54
CA GLN A 117 0.67 23.71 44.43
C GLN A 117 0.03 23.07 45.67
N LYS A 118 0.54 21.90 46.06
CA LYS A 118 0.21 21.31 47.36
C LYS A 118 0.87 22.11 48.47
#